data_AF-A0A136LER5-F1
#
_entry.id   AF-A0A136LER5-F1
#
_cell.length_a   1.000
_cell.length_b   1.000
_cell.length_c   1.000
_cell.angle_alpha   90.00
_cell.angle_beta   90.00
_cell.angle_gamma   90.00
#
_symmetry.space_group_name_H-M   'P 1'
#
loop_
_entity.id
_entity.type
_entity.pdbx_description
1 polymer ?
#
loop_
_entity_poly.entity_id
_entity_poly.type
_entity_poly.pdbx_seq_one_letter_code
_entity_poly.pdbx_strand_id
1 'polypeptide(L)'
;MRAHEWRDRKLSFARNESLYRKVGFEVLDSVVSGPIRSQGNLPDVRPFEEVQANYERWSQGHPNRLRRDETRWAYWNWTVRPCYRMGSGYFALEGHRVREALLSSPQESWPVPAGTEWQGLETMTDALGVPLLNRNTDLLLMGCGSPGIPQMFMTDQF
;
A
#
# COMPACT_ATOMS: atom_id res chain seq x y z
N MET A 1 19.51 0.26 -14.21
CA MET A 1 19.34 -0.08 -12.78
C MET A 1 18.78 -1.49 -12.73
N ARG A 2 19.56 -2.48 -12.26
CA ARG A 2 19.25 -3.92 -12.43
C ARG A 2 18.26 -4.38 -11.35
N ALA A 3 17.35 -5.29 -11.70
CA ALA A 3 16.31 -5.87 -10.85
C ALA A 3 16.81 -6.70 -9.62
N HIS A 4 18.07 -6.54 -9.20
CA HIS A 4 18.68 -7.29 -8.10
C HIS A 4 18.61 -6.56 -6.74
N GLU A 5 18.29 -5.26 -6.69
CA GLU A 5 18.40 -4.44 -5.46
C GLU A 5 17.30 -4.64 -4.40
N TRP A 6 16.32 -5.51 -4.65
CA TRP A 6 15.22 -5.77 -3.70
C TRP A 6 15.44 -7.01 -2.82
N ARG A 7 16.27 -7.98 -3.25
CA ARG A 7 16.46 -9.25 -2.52
C ARG A 7 17.26 -9.10 -1.23
N ASP A 8 18.06 -8.04 -1.11
CA ASP A 8 18.96 -7.83 0.05
C ASP A 8 18.41 -6.85 1.09
N ARG A 9 17.22 -6.25 0.85
CA ARG A 9 16.62 -5.31 1.81
C ARG A 9 15.95 -6.08 2.94
N LYS A 10 16.46 -5.86 4.15
CA LYS A 10 15.83 -6.37 5.38
C LYS A 10 14.81 -5.35 5.86
N LEU A 11 13.55 -5.58 5.52
CA LEU A 11 12.41 -4.78 5.96
C LEU A 11 11.66 -5.52 7.07
N SER A 12 11.11 -4.78 8.02
CA SER A 12 10.29 -5.35 9.10
C SER A 12 9.20 -4.37 9.52
N PHE A 13 8.02 -4.89 9.86
CA PHE A 13 6.98 -4.10 10.51
C PHE A 13 7.00 -4.35 12.01
N ALA A 14 7.10 -3.28 12.79
CA ALA A 14 7.27 -3.38 14.24
C ALA A 14 6.42 -2.35 14.99
N ARG A 15 5.91 -2.75 16.18
CA ARG A 15 5.29 -1.80 17.13
C ARG A 15 6.32 -1.10 18.03
N ASN A 16 7.48 -1.74 18.23
CA ASN A 16 8.51 -1.24 19.12
C ASN A 16 9.87 -1.25 18.42
N GLU A 17 10.33 -0.08 18.00
CA GLU A 17 11.60 0.12 17.30
C GLU A 17 12.84 -0.25 18.14
N SER A 18 12.77 -0.16 19.46
CA SER A 18 13.94 -0.33 20.34
C SER A 18 14.57 -1.73 20.26
N LEU A 19 13.76 -2.74 19.91
CA LEU A 19 14.23 -4.11 19.71
C LEU A 19 15.07 -4.25 18.43
N TYR A 20 14.72 -3.49 17.40
CA TYR A 20 15.33 -3.58 16.06
C TYR A 20 16.52 -2.63 15.91
N ARG A 21 16.49 -1.46 16.56
CA ARG A 21 17.61 -0.51 16.55
C ARG A 21 18.94 -1.11 16.99
N LYS A 22 18.91 -2.05 17.96
CA LYS A 22 20.11 -2.74 18.47
C LYS A 22 20.81 -3.61 17.43
N VAL A 23 20.10 -4.03 16.38
CA VAL A 23 20.63 -4.88 15.31
C VAL A 23 20.74 -4.12 13.97
N GLY A 24 20.81 -2.79 14.04
CA GLY A 24 21.11 -1.93 12.88
C GLY A 24 19.90 -1.51 12.04
N PHE A 25 18.67 -1.76 12.51
CA PHE A 25 17.48 -1.23 11.85
C PHE A 25 17.20 0.22 12.24
N GLU A 26 16.65 0.96 11.29
CA GLU A 26 16.13 2.31 11.46
C GLU A 26 14.65 2.37 11.04
N VAL A 27 13.93 3.36 11.56
CA VAL A 27 12.56 3.64 11.09
C VAL A 27 12.66 4.28 9.72
N LEU A 28 12.01 3.68 8.72
CA LEU A 28 11.90 4.22 7.38
C LEU A 28 10.58 4.97 7.18
N ASP A 29 9.48 4.45 7.74
CA ASP A 29 8.15 5.02 7.59
C ASP A 29 7.23 4.57 8.74
N SER A 30 6.04 5.12 8.82
CA SER A 30 4.96 4.69 9.71
C SER A 30 3.82 4.08 8.90
N VAL A 31 3.11 3.12 9.49
CA VAL A 31 1.81 2.66 8.99
C VAL A 31 0.74 3.50 9.68
N VAL A 32 -0.04 4.19 8.86
CA VAL A 32 -1.17 4.99 9.33
C VAL A 32 -2.48 4.33 8.94
N SER A 33 -3.49 4.52 9.77
CA SER A 33 -4.85 4.05 9.52
C SER A 33 -5.90 5.08 9.93
N GLY A 34 -7.09 4.90 9.37
CA GLY A 34 -8.26 5.66 9.80
C GLY A 34 -9.42 5.58 8.81
N PRO A 35 -10.64 5.90 9.25
CA PRO A 35 -11.81 6.10 8.40
C PRO A 35 -11.54 7.00 7.19
N ILE A 36 -11.91 6.53 6.01
CA ILE A 36 -11.88 7.31 4.77
C ILE A 36 -13.17 8.16 4.69
N ARG A 37 -13.06 9.40 4.21
CA ARG A 37 -14.23 10.20 3.82
C ARG A 37 -14.97 9.48 2.68
N SER A 38 -16.16 8.98 2.98
CA SER A 38 -16.98 8.17 2.07
C SER A 38 -17.99 9.02 1.30
N GLN A 39 -18.32 8.61 0.07
CA GLN A 39 -19.36 9.24 -0.75
C GLN A 39 -20.31 8.26 -1.46
N GLY A 40 -20.40 6.99 -1.06
CA GLY A 40 -21.45 6.13 -1.58
C GLY A 40 -21.15 4.64 -1.56
N ASN A 41 -21.64 3.97 -2.61
CA ASN A 41 -21.53 2.53 -2.76
C ASN A 41 -20.26 2.15 -3.52
N LEU A 42 -19.88 0.89 -3.37
CA LEU A 42 -18.78 0.30 -4.11
C LEU A 42 -19.09 0.36 -5.63
N PRO A 43 -18.12 0.77 -6.46
CA PRO A 43 -18.27 0.76 -7.91
C PRO A 43 -18.07 -0.64 -8.47
N ASP A 44 -17.98 -0.77 -9.80
CA ASP A 44 -17.71 -2.06 -10.44
C ASP A 44 -16.34 -2.62 -10.07
N VAL A 45 -16.29 -3.94 -9.96
CA VAL A 45 -15.03 -4.68 -9.80
C VAL A 45 -14.21 -4.58 -11.09
N ARG A 46 -12.91 -4.31 -10.94
CA ARG A 46 -11.92 -4.32 -12.00
C ARG A 46 -11.36 -5.75 -12.16
N PRO A 47 -11.28 -6.27 -13.40
CA PRO A 47 -10.65 -7.57 -13.67
C PRO A 47 -9.19 -7.62 -13.19
N PHE A 48 -8.74 -8.81 -12.80
CA PHE A 48 -7.41 -9.01 -12.25
C PHE A 48 -6.30 -8.58 -13.22
N GLU A 49 -6.46 -8.87 -14.51
CA GLU A 49 -5.48 -8.55 -15.55
C GLU A 49 -5.27 -7.03 -15.67
N GLU A 50 -6.34 -6.25 -15.53
CA GLU A 50 -6.26 -4.79 -15.51
C GLU A 50 -5.60 -4.26 -14.23
N VAL A 51 -5.86 -4.90 -13.07
CA VAL A 51 -5.20 -4.57 -11.80
C VAL A 51 -3.70 -4.79 -11.91
N GLN A 52 -3.30 -5.98 -12.38
CA GLN A 52 -1.91 -6.35 -12.58
C GLN A 52 -1.20 -5.38 -13.53
N ALA A 53 -1.76 -5.10 -14.69
CA ALA A 53 -1.18 -4.17 -15.66
C ALA A 53 -1.01 -2.74 -15.10
N ASN A 54 -1.97 -2.27 -14.29
CA ASN A 54 -1.87 -0.96 -13.65
C ASN A 54 -0.78 -0.90 -12.58
N TYR A 55 -0.69 -1.92 -11.73
CA TYR A 55 0.37 -2.02 -10.72
C TYR A 55 1.75 -2.11 -11.37
N GLU A 56 1.91 -2.95 -12.39
CA GLU A 56 3.17 -3.12 -13.10
C GLU A 56 3.65 -1.78 -13.69
N ARG A 57 2.77 -1.05 -14.38
CA ARG A 57 3.08 0.30 -14.89
C ARG A 57 3.51 1.25 -13.77
N TRP A 58 2.80 1.26 -12.65
CA TRP A 58 3.15 2.09 -11.50
C TRP A 58 4.53 1.71 -10.93
N SER A 59 4.79 0.42 -10.71
CA SER A 59 6.03 -0.08 -10.09
C SER A 59 7.29 0.17 -10.94
N GLN A 60 7.13 0.34 -12.25
CA GLN A 60 8.22 0.73 -13.15
C GLN A 60 8.59 2.21 -13.06
N GLY A 61 7.66 3.06 -12.61
CA GLY A 61 7.82 4.52 -12.61
C GLY A 61 8.78 5.09 -11.57
N HIS A 62 9.25 4.30 -10.60
CA HIS A 62 10.21 4.77 -9.60
C HIS A 62 11.03 3.59 -9.03
N PRO A 63 12.36 3.76 -8.80
CA PRO A 63 13.23 2.66 -8.35
C PRO A 63 12.90 2.13 -6.95
N ASN A 64 12.31 2.96 -6.08
CA ASN A 64 11.85 2.54 -4.74
C ASN A 64 10.43 1.96 -4.74
N ARG A 65 9.75 1.78 -5.88
CA ARG A 65 8.46 1.09 -5.89
C ARG A 65 8.67 -0.41 -5.90
N LEU A 66 7.96 -1.10 -5.02
CA LEU A 66 8.02 -2.55 -4.98
C LEU A 66 7.50 -3.13 -6.30
N ARG A 67 8.24 -4.09 -6.84
CA ARG A 67 7.83 -4.88 -8.00
C ARG A 67 7.41 -6.25 -7.53
N ARG A 68 6.21 -6.68 -7.92
CA ARG A 68 5.72 -8.03 -7.67
C ARG A 68 6.30 -8.96 -8.73
N ASP A 69 6.87 -10.07 -8.30
CA ASP A 69 7.17 -11.20 -9.18
C ASP A 69 5.95 -12.12 -9.27
N GLU A 70 6.06 -13.19 -10.06
CA GLU A 70 4.99 -14.18 -10.25
C GLU A 70 4.53 -14.78 -8.92
N THR A 71 5.46 -15.05 -7.99
CA THR A 71 5.15 -15.59 -6.65
C THR A 71 4.32 -14.61 -5.84
N ARG A 72 4.71 -13.33 -5.81
CA ARG A 72 3.94 -12.27 -5.12
C ARG A 72 2.57 -12.08 -5.76
N TRP A 73 2.46 -12.15 -7.09
CA TRP A 73 1.17 -12.08 -7.77
C TRP A 73 0.26 -13.27 -7.46
N ALA A 74 0.81 -14.48 -7.44
CA ALA A 74 0.07 -15.68 -7.05
C ALA A 74 -0.49 -15.57 -5.62
N TYR A 75 0.35 -15.14 -4.67
CA TYR A 75 -0.10 -14.89 -3.29
C TYR A 75 -1.13 -13.77 -3.23
N TRP A 76 -0.90 -12.69 -3.98
CA TRP A 76 -1.80 -11.54 -4.00
C TRP A 76 -3.20 -11.93 -4.48
N ASN A 77 -3.29 -12.79 -5.50
CA ASN A 77 -4.54 -13.24 -6.10
C ASN A 77 -5.31 -14.25 -5.22
N TRP A 78 -4.61 -15.03 -4.39
CA TRP A 78 -5.23 -16.05 -3.53
C TRP A 78 -6.04 -15.46 -2.37
N THR A 79 -5.72 -14.25 -1.93
CA THR A 79 -6.47 -13.57 -0.88
C THR A 79 -7.74 -12.92 -1.44
N VAL A 80 -8.85 -13.01 -0.72
CA VAL A 80 -10.11 -12.35 -1.11
C VAL A 80 -9.99 -10.84 -0.96
N ARG A 81 -9.66 -10.15 -2.06
CA ARG A 81 -9.61 -8.67 -2.15
C ARG A 81 -10.20 -8.16 -3.46
N PRO A 82 -11.53 -7.96 -3.56
CA PRO A 82 -12.10 -7.32 -4.74
C PRO A 82 -11.43 -5.96 -4.98
N CYS A 83 -11.02 -5.74 -6.23
CA CYS A 83 -10.47 -4.46 -6.67
C CYS A 83 -11.56 -3.68 -7.38
N TYR A 84 -11.80 -2.46 -6.94
CA TYR A 84 -12.89 -1.62 -7.42
C TYR A 84 -12.34 -0.48 -8.26
N ARG A 85 -13.08 -0.10 -9.31
CA ARG A 85 -12.69 1.01 -10.19
C ARG A 85 -12.73 2.35 -9.46
N MET A 86 -11.71 3.19 -9.66
CA MET A 86 -11.70 4.58 -9.18
C MET A 86 -11.02 5.47 -10.22
N GLY A 87 -11.83 6.12 -11.06
CA GLY A 87 -11.34 6.80 -12.27
C GLY A 87 -10.61 5.81 -13.20
N SER A 88 -9.45 6.21 -13.73
CA SER A 88 -8.54 5.29 -14.45
C SER A 88 -7.80 4.32 -13.52
N GLY A 89 -7.85 4.56 -12.21
CA GLY A 89 -7.22 3.81 -11.16
C GLY A 89 -8.12 2.76 -10.50
N TYR A 90 -7.65 2.18 -9.41
CA TYR A 90 -8.40 1.21 -8.61
C TYR A 90 -8.04 1.30 -7.13
N PHE A 91 -8.84 0.65 -6.30
CA PHE A 91 -8.48 0.33 -4.92
C PHE A 91 -8.86 -1.11 -4.57
N ALA A 92 -8.10 -1.76 -3.70
CA ALA A 92 -8.37 -3.12 -3.23
C ALA A 92 -8.97 -3.09 -1.83
N LEU A 93 -10.13 -3.72 -1.67
CA LEU A 93 -10.84 -3.81 -0.39
C LEU A 93 -10.66 -5.21 0.22
N GLU A 94 -10.15 -5.26 1.44
CA GLU A 94 -10.00 -6.48 2.25
C GLU A 94 -10.92 -6.34 3.48
N GLY A 95 -12.09 -7.00 3.44
CA GLY A 95 -13.14 -6.78 4.44
C GLY A 95 -13.69 -5.34 4.37
N HIS A 96 -13.45 -4.55 5.41
CA HIS A 96 -13.83 -3.13 5.48
C HIS A 96 -12.61 -2.19 5.36
N ARG A 97 -11.45 -2.72 4.92
CA ARG A 97 -10.20 -1.97 4.86
C ARG A 97 -9.69 -1.85 3.43
N VAL A 98 -9.32 -0.65 3.03
CA VAL A 98 -8.54 -0.42 1.82
C VAL A 98 -7.06 -0.38 2.18
N ARG A 99 -6.28 -1.24 1.53
CA ARG A 99 -4.85 -1.45 1.81
C ARG A 99 -3.95 -1.24 0.60
N GLU A 100 -4.56 -0.97 -0.55
CA GLU A 100 -3.92 -0.71 -1.83
C GLU A 100 -4.83 0.20 -2.65
N ALA A 101 -4.24 1.24 -3.25
CA ALA A 101 -4.94 2.11 -4.18
C ALA A 101 -3.96 2.74 -5.16
N LEU A 102 -4.34 2.80 -6.42
CA LEU A 102 -3.62 3.54 -7.46
C LEU A 102 -4.59 4.50 -8.11
N LEU A 103 -4.32 5.80 -8.01
CA LEU A 103 -5.18 6.89 -8.46
C LEU A 103 -4.46 7.76 -9.47
N SER A 104 -5.20 8.31 -10.43
CA SER A 104 -4.69 9.33 -11.35
C SER A 104 -4.57 10.70 -10.69
N SER A 105 -5.39 10.98 -9.68
CA SER A 105 -5.35 12.20 -8.88
C SER A 105 -5.94 11.95 -7.49
N PRO A 106 -5.53 12.74 -6.47
CA PRO A 106 -6.21 12.76 -5.18
C PRO A 106 -7.72 12.98 -5.33
N GLN A 107 -8.49 12.41 -4.41
CA GLN A 107 -9.95 12.51 -4.37
C GLN A 107 -10.35 13.01 -2.97
N GLU A 108 -11.28 13.96 -2.90
CA GLU A 108 -11.75 14.48 -1.62
C GLU A 108 -12.54 13.45 -0.81
N SER A 109 -13.17 12.49 -1.49
CA SER A 109 -13.94 11.39 -0.90
C SER A 109 -13.92 10.17 -1.82
N TRP A 110 -14.05 8.97 -1.24
CA TRP A 110 -13.95 7.71 -1.97
C TRP A 110 -15.32 7.01 -2.08
N PRO A 111 -15.57 6.26 -3.18
CA PRO A 111 -16.82 5.51 -3.40
C PRO A 111 -16.79 4.21 -2.57
N VAL A 112 -16.78 4.36 -1.26
CA VAL A 112 -16.76 3.25 -0.29
C VAL A 112 -17.84 3.46 0.76
N PRO A 113 -18.40 2.38 1.35
CA PRO A 113 -19.38 2.50 2.43
C PRO A 113 -18.83 3.28 3.63
N ALA A 114 -19.73 3.94 4.37
CA ALA A 114 -19.37 4.61 5.61
C ALA A 114 -18.69 3.64 6.60
N GLY A 115 -17.65 4.11 7.28
CA GLY A 115 -16.85 3.29 8.20
C GLY A 115 -15.75 2.46 7.54
N THR A 116 -15.58 2.53 6.21
CA THR A 116 -14.42 1.91 5.54
C THR A 116 -13.14 2.58 6.01
N GLU A 117 -12.17 1.78 6.45
CA GLU A 117 -10.86 2.26 6.90
C GLU A 117 -9.83 2.19 5.77
N TRP A 118 -8.86 3.10 5.79
CA TRP A 118 -7.60 2.95 5.09
C TRP A 118 -6.55 2.42 6.05
N GLN A 119 -5.60 1.65 5.53
CA GLN A 119 -4.34 1.35 6.20
C GLN A 119 -3.21 1.32 5.17
N GLY A 120 -2.21 2.19 5.35
CA GLY A 120 -1.14 2.39 4.39
C GLY A 120 0.14 2.92 5.03
N LEU A 121 1.25 2.88 4.30
CA LEU A 121 2.43 3.65 4.68
C LEU A 121 2.09 5.15 4.66
N GLU A 122 2.61 5.93 5.61
CA GLU A 122 2.33 7.35 5.75
C GLU A 122 2.69 8.10 4.47
N THR A 123 3.90 7.86 3.95
CA THR A 123 4.36 8.51 2.70
C THR A 123 3.47 8.17 1.50
N MET A 124 2.98 6.93 1.41
CA MET A 124 2.04 6.51 0.35
C MET A 124 0.66 7.11 0.55
N THR A 125 0.20 7.21 1.79
CA THR A 125 -1.09 7.82 2.16
C THR A 125 -1.12 9.29 1.75
N ASP A 126 -0.04 10.01 2.04
CA ASP A 126 0.12 11.42 1.68
C ASP A 126 0.27 11.61 0.17
N ALA A 127 1.08 10.77 -0.49
CA ALA A 127 1.28 10.83 -1.93
C ALA A 127 0.00 10.55 -2.73
N LEU A 128 -0.87 9.67 -2.23
CA LEU A 128 -2.17 9.37 -2.84
C LEU A 128 -3.25 10.41 -2.47
N GLY A 129 -2.99 11.25 -1.46
CA GLY A 129 -3.98 12.18 -0.92
C GLY A 129 -5.22 11.45 -0.38
N VAL A 130 -5.02 10.37 0.38
CA VAL A 130 -6.14 9.60 0.96
C VAL A 130 -6.90 10.51 1.95
N PRO A 131 -8.22 10.73 1.78
CA PRO A 131 -8.98 11.67 2.59
C PRO A 131 -9.40 11.05 3.93
N LEU A 132 -8.44 10.87 4.83
CA LEU A 132 -8.67 10.37 6.18
C LEU A 132 -9.45 11.38 7.03
N LEU A 133 -10.45 10.92 7.78
CA LEU A 133 -11.17 11.74 8.76
C LEU A 133 -10.35 11.95 10.05
N ASN A 134 -9.57 10.94 10.42
CA ASN A 134 -8.60 10.95 11.50
C ASN A 134 -7.44 10.00 11.16
N ARG A 135 -6.27 10.25 11.75
CA ARG A 135 -5.05 9.48 11.51
C ARG A 135 -4.60 8.83 12.81
N ASN A 136 -4.43 7.52 12.79
CA ASN A 136 -3.78 6.75 13.84
C ASN A 136 -2.48 6.15 13.29
N THR A 137 -1.46 6.01 14.14
CA THR A 137 -0.21 5.33 13.77
C THR A 137 -0.18 3.96 14.43
N ASP A 138 -0.12 2.90 13.63
CA ASP A 138 -0.28 1.51 14.09
C ASP A 138 1.04 0.75 14.23
N LEU A 139 1.91 0.89 13.23
CA LEU A 139 3.16 0.14 13.08
C LEU A 139 4.23 1.07 12.51
N LEU A 140 5.48 0.66 12.67
CA LEU A 140 6.64 1.28 12.04
C LEU A 140 7.15 0.34 10.95
N LEU A 141 7.45 0.88 9.79
CA LEU A 141 8.25 0.21 8.78
C LEU A 141 9.72 0.46 9.11
N MET A 142 10.41 -0.60 9.47
CA MET A 142 11.83 -0.61 9.79
C MET A 142 12.64 -1.16 8.61
N GLY A 143 13.87 -0.66 8.43
CA GLY A 143 14.82 -1.21 7.47
C GLY A 143 16.25 -1.25 8.00
N CYS A 144 17.06 -2.19 7.52
CA CYS A 144 18.48 -2.25 7.81
C CYS A 144 19.26 -2.17 6.49
N GLY A 145 20.07 -1.11 6.32
CA GLY A 145 20.82 -0.87 5.09
C GLY A 145 19.94 -0.56 3.88
N SER A 146 18.76 0.03 4.09
CA SER A 146 17.86 0.40 2.98
C SER A 146 18.33 1.71 2.34
N PRO A 147 18.51 1.79 1.02
CA PRO A 147 18.95 3.01 0.33
C PRO A 147 17.87 4.10 0.25
N GLY A 148 16.69 3.86 0.82
CA GLY A 148 15.57 4.80 0.88
C GLY A 148 14.29 4.14 1.36
N ILE A 149 13.23 4.95 1.50
CA ILE A 149 11.91 4.50 1.91
C ILE A 149 11.25 3.75 0.74
N PRO A 150 10.88 2.47 0.89
CA PRO A 150 10.17 1.74 -0.14
C PRO A 150 8.75 2.27 -0.28
N GLN A 151 8.30 2.42 -1.52
CA GLN A 151 6.91 2.69 -1.87
C GLN A 151 6.24 1.35 -2.15
N MET A 152 5.39 0.93 -1.22
CA MET A 152 4.65 -0.33 -1.31
C MET A 152 3.32 -0.23 -0.59
N PHE A 153 2.42 -1.15 -0.89
CA PHE A 153 1.10 -1.23 -0.28
C PHE A 153 1.08 -2.22 0.86
N MET A 154 0.06 -2.15 1.72
CA MET A 154 -0.04 -3.06 2.85
C MET A 154 -0.46 -4.47 2.41
N THR A 155 -0.92 -4.61 1.18
CA THR A 155 -1.08 -5.87 0.46
C THR A 155 0.25 -6.48 -0.02
N ASP A 156 1.39 -5.83 0.24
CA ASP A 156 2.72 -6.34 -0.10
C ASP A 156 3.48 -6.91 1.12
N GLN A 157 2.88 -6.94 2.31
CA GLN A 157 3.53 -7.36 3.57
C GLN A 157 3.88 -8.86 3.68
N PHE A 158 3.79 -9.61 2.59
CA PHE A 158 3.98 -11.06 2.54
C PHE A 158 5.36 -11.45 1.98
#